data_AF-A0A956SP04-F1
#
_entry.id   AF-A0A956SP04-F1
#
_cell.length_a   1.000
_cell.length_b   1.000
_cell.length_c   1.000
_cell.angle_alpha   90.00
_cell.angle_beta   90.00
_cell.angle_gamma   90.00
#
_symmetry.space_group_name_H-M   'P 1'
#
loop_
_entity.id
_entity.type
_entity.pdbx_description
1 polymer ?
#
loop_
_entity_poly.entity_id
_entity_poly.type
_entity_poly.pdbx_seq_one_letter_code
_entity_poly.pdbx_strand_id
1 'polypeptide(L)'
;FQGLNRAFGVKTTIFKQQVKQALKTHDLDRLTIWLDTYESTLDETSEVEKLSTFRTYVVRNWDRIFDWREKVEQAPKDARGLGAMESNQRRISFRMKKRGMHWSAEGCEAMVNVKQGMFNHTLREAYLHQQNRSARNQRKLNQTVRLSSLLHEKTRQSVGVKNGAIPLYASRSSAIGQLIKSFY
;
A
#
# COMPACT_ATOMS: atom_id res chain seq x y z
N PHE A 1 20.92 -6.92 9.77
CA PHE A 1 22.30 -6.37 9.73
C PHE A 1 22.70 -5.55 10.95
N GLN A 2 21.78 -5.09 11.82
CA GLN A 2 22.16 -4.34 13.02
C GLN A 2 23.09 -5.12 13.98
N GLY A 3 22.86 -6.43 14.17
CA GLY A 3 23.76 -7.27 14.99
C GLY A 3 25.20 -7.30 14.47
N LEU A 4 25.36 -7.31 13.14
CA LEU A 4 26.67 -7.30 12.49
C LEU A 4 27.39 -5.94 12.67
N ASN A 5 26.64 -4.84 12.69
CA ASN A 5 27.20 -3.52 13.03
C ASN A 5 27.52 -3.38 14.53
N ARG A 6 26.83 -4.10 15.41
CA ARG A 6 27.14 -4.09 16.85
C ARG A 6 28.42 -4.86 17.16
N ALA A 7 28.70 -5.94 16.44
CA ALA A 7 29.89 -6.76 16.66
C ALA A 7 31.15 -6.26 15.93
N PHE A 8 31.02 -5.66 14.75
CA PHE A 8 32.16 -5.22 13.93
C PHE A 8 32.25 -3.70 13.75
N GLY A 9 31.37 -2.94 14.42
CA GLY A 9 31.22 -1.51 14.23
C GLY A 9 30.58 -1.11 12.90
N VAL A 10 30.45 0.20 12.68
CA VAL A 10 29.81 0.76 11.48
C VAL A 10 30.72 0.67 10.26
N LYS A 11 32.03 0.81 10.45
CA LYS A 11 33.03 0.78 9.37
C LYS A 11 33.01 -0.57 8.63
N THR A 12 33.31 -0.52 7.33
CA THR A 12 33.39 -1.73 6.50
C THR A 12 34.80 -2.30 6.61
N THR A 13 34.96 -3.33 7.42
CA THR A 13 36.22 -4.08 7.57
C THR A 13 36.21 -5.34 6.70
N ILE A 14 37.39 -5.91 6.44
CA ILE A 14 37.55 -7.17 5.70
C ILE A 14 36.78 -8.30 6.41
N PHE A 15 36.94 -8.41 7.73
CA PHE A 15 36.21 -9.38 8.56
C PHE A 15 34.70 -9.30 8.36
N LYS A 16 34.15 -8.08 8.40
CA LYS A 16 32.72 -7.84 8.23
C LYS A 16 32.20 -8.28 6.86
N GLN A 17 32.97 -8.05 5.80
CA GLN A 17 32.63 -8.48 4.45
C GLN A 17 32.65 -10.00 4.31
N GLN A 18 33.68 -10.65 4.86
CA GLN A 18 33.84 -12.10 4.79
C GLN A 18 32.77 -12.83 5.62
N VAL A 19 32.47 -12.36 6.83
CA VAL A 19 31.36 -12.89 7.65
C VAL A 19 30.03 -12.71 6.93
N LYS A 20 29.80 -11.56 6.28
CA LYS A 20 28.58 -11.34 5.48
C LYS A 20 28.50 -12.30 4.29
N GLN A 21 29.63 -12.60 3.66
CA GLN A 21 29.68 -13.55 2.55
C GLN A 21 29.40 -14.97 3.04
N ALA A 22 30.00 -15.40 4.15
CA ALA A 22 29.76 -16.70 4.78
C ALA A 22 28.29 -16.91 5.17
N LEU A 23 27.64 -15.87 5.73
CA LEU A 23 26.20 -15.88 6.01
C LEU A 23 25.35 -16.00 4.75
N LYS A 24 25.79 -15.42 3.63
CA LYS A 24 25.07 -15.50 2.36
C LYS A 24 25.21 -16.88 1.70
N THR A 25 26.37 -17.52 1.83
CA THR A 25 26.63 -18.85 1.29
C THR A 25 26.19 -19.98 2.24
N HIS A 26 25.66 -19.66 3.42
CA HIS A 26 25.29 -20.61 4.47
C HIS A 26 26.46 -21.56 4.83
N ASP A 27 27.66 -20.99 5.02
CA ASP A 27 28.87 -21.75 5.35
C ASP A 27 29.30 -21.49 6.80
N LEU A 28 29.03 -22.45 7.68
CA LEU A 28 29.28 -22.34 9.12
C LEU A 28 30.78 -22.40 9.45
N ASP A 29 31.53 -23.23 8.73
CA ASP A 29 32.95 -23.43 8.98
C ASP A 29 33.72 -22.16 8.63
N ARG A 30 33.45 -21.57 7.46
CA ARG A 30 34.03 -20.27 7.09
C ARG A 30 33.63 -19.17 8.06
N LEU A 31 32.38 -19.14 8.51
CA LEU A 31 31.92 -18.16 9.48
C LEU A 31 32.71 -18.28 10.79
N THR A 32 32.91 -19.51 11.27
CA THR A 32 33.66 -19.79 12.49
C THR A 32 35.11 -19.33 12.39
N ILE A 33 35.79 -19.67 11.29
CA ILE A 33 37.19 -19.25 11.05
C ILE A 33 37.33 -17.72 11.10
N TRP A 34 36.43 -16.99 10.42
CA TRP A 34 36.50 -15.52 10.39
C TRP A 34 36.14 -14.89 11.74
N LEU A 35 35.24 -15.50 12.52
CA LEU A 35 34.92 -15.04 13.87
C LEU A 35 36.09 -15.26 14.83
N ASP A 36 36.71 -16.44 14.82
CA ASP A 36 37.86 -16.76 15.69
C ASP A 36 39.08 -15.89 15.34
N THR A 37 39.30 -15.64 14.03
CA THR A 37 40.36 -14.73 13.58
C THR A 37 40.12 -13.30 14.06
N TYR A 38 38.88 -12.82 13.99
CA TYR A 38 38.53 -11.47 14.46
C TYR A 38 38.62 -11.38 15.99
N GLU A 39 38.16 -12.40 16.71
CA GLU A 39 38.29 -12.50 18.18
C GLU A 39 39.75 -12.36 18.62
N SER A 40 40.68 -13.00 17.88
CA SER A 40 42.13 -12.92 18.14
C SER A 40 42.73 -11.52 17.91
N THR A 41 42.03 -10.64 17.18
CA THR A 41 42.46 -9.25 16.95
C THR A 41 41.87 -8.25 17.96
N LEU A 42 40.97 -8.71 18.84
CA LEU A 42 40.31 -7.85 19.82
C LEU A 42 41.05 -7.90 21.16
N ASP A 43 41.52 -6.75 21.63
CA ASP A 43 42.16 -6.62 22.94
C ASP A 43 41.17 -6.24 24.05
N GLU A 44 40.04 -5.61 23.69
CA GLU A 44 39.08 -5.07 24.64
C GLU A 44 37.99 -6.08 25.00
N THR A 45 37.83 -6.36 26.30
CA THR A 45 36.81 -7.30 26.83
C THR A 45 35.39 -6.97 26.36
N SER A 46 35.06 -5.68 26.25
CA SER A 46 33.72 -5.24 25.84
C SER A 46 33.38 -5.59 24.38
N GLU A 47 34.37 -5.58 23.49
CA GLU A 47 34.21 -5.95 22.08
C GLU A 47 34.12 -7.47 21.92
N VAL A 48 34.89 -8.22 22.71
CA VAL A 48 34.81 -9.69 22.78
C VAL A 48 33.42 -10.14 23.24
N GLU A 49 32.83 -9.48 24.25
CA GLU A 49 31.47 -9.78 24.70
C GLU A 49 30.41 -9.54 23.60
N LYS A 50 30.54 -8.44 22.84
CA LYS A 50 29.65 -8.15 21.70
C LYS A 50 29.76 -9.21 20.62
N LEU A 51 30.99 -9.64 20.32
CA LEU A 51 31.26 -10.71 19.35
C LEU A 51 30.70 -12.05 19.82
N SER A 52 30.91 -12.41 21.09
CA SER A 52 30.40 -13.63 21.71
C SER A 52 28.86 -13.68 21.70
N THR A 53 28.21 -12.55 22.01
CA THR A 53 26.75 -12.42 21.94
C THR A 53 26.26 -12.63 20.50
N PHE A 54 26.95 -12.05 19.52
CA PHE A 54 26.64 -12.23 18.11
C PHE A 54 26.84 -13.68 17.66
N ARG A 55 27.97 -14.30 17.99
CA ARG A 55 28.30 -15.70 17.68
C ARG A 55 27.22 -16.63 18.24
N THR A 56 26.91 -16.49 19.52
CA THR A 56 25.88 -17.30 20.22
C THR A 56 24.52 -17.18 19.52
N TYR A 57 24.12 -15.96 19.16
CA TYR A 57 22.87 -15.73 18.45
C TYR A 57 22.86 -16.40 17.06
N VAL A 58 23.92 -16.24 16.29
CA VAL A 58 24.02 -16.81 14.93
C VAL A 58 24.00 -18.33 14.98
N VAL A 59 24.84 -18.95 15.80
CA VAL A 59 24.93 -20.41 15.92
C VAL A 59 23.60 -20.99 16.40
N ARG A 60 22.98 -20.41 17.43
CA ARG A 60 21.69 -20.88 17.96
C ARG A 60 20.56 -20.84 16.92
N ASN A 61 20.63 -19.91 15.96
CA ASN A 61 19.59 -19.71 14.95
C ASN A 61 20.06 -20.11 13.54
N TRP A 62 21.17 -20.85 13.41
CA TRP A 62 21.83 -21.09 12.13
C TRP A 62 20.89 -21.68 11.07
N ASP A 63 20.13 -22.71 11.46
CA ASP A 63 19.15 -23.39 10.60
C ASP A 63 18.01 -22.47 10.12
N ARG A 64 17.80 -21.34 10.81
CA ARG A 64 16.75 -20.35 10.52
C ARG A 64 17.29 -19.11 9.78
N ILE A 65 18.60 -18.98 9.67
CA ILE A 65 19.24 -17.86 8.96
C ILE A 65 19.44 -18.29 7.51
N PHE A 66 18.42 -18.08 6.69
CA PHE A 66 18.46 -18.30 5.24
C PHE A 66 17.67 -17.21 4.52
N ASP A 67 17.88 -17.06 3.20
CA ASP A 67 16.99 -16.20 2.42
C ASP A 67 15.66 -16.92 2.22
N TRP A 68 14.58 -16.33 2.75
CA TRP A 68 13.23 -16.86 2.63
C TRP A 68 12.81 -17.11 1.18
N ARG A 69 13.38 -16.35 0.23
CA ARG A 69 13.10 -16.50 -1.21
C ARG A 69 13.53 -17.85 -1.76
N GLU A 70 14.51 -18.50 -1.13
CA GLU A 70 15.01 -19.82 -1.53
C GLU A 70 14.13 -20.95 -0.98
N LYS A 71 13.32 -20.68 0.05
CA LYS A 71 12.43 -21.68 0.67
C LYS A 71 11.00 -21.63 0.17
N VAL A 72 10.59 -20.54 -0.48
CA VAL A 72 9.22 -20.39 -1.01
C VAL A 72 9.18 -20.84 -2.47
N GLU A 73 8.25 -21.74 -2.79
CA GLU A 73 8.09 -22.32 -4.14
C GLU A 73 7.88 -21.27 -5.24
N GLN A 74 7.18 -20.18 -4.92
CA GLN A 74 6.91 -19.07 -5.85
C GLN A 74 7.24 -17.73 -5.19
N ALA A 75 8.53 -17.39 -5.16
CA ALA A 75 8.95 -16.06 -4.79
C ALA A 75 8.55 -15.03 -5.89
N PRO A 76 7.93 -13.88 -5.54
CA PRO A 76 7.67 -12.82 -6.50
C PRO A 76 8.96 -12.36 -7.19
N LYS A 77 8.90 -12.06 -8.50
CA LYS A 77 10.08 -11.67 -9.31
C LYS A 77 10.89 -10.50 -8.72
N ASP A 78 10.20 -9.53 -8.12
CA ASP A 78 10.81 -8.36 -7.47
C ASP A 78 10.80 -8.45 -5.94
N ALA A 79 10.71 -9.66 -5.38
CA ALA A 79 10.73 -9.87 -3.95
C ALA A 79 12.00 -9.25 -3.34
N ARG A 80 11.82 -8.45 -2.27
CA ARG A 80 12.94 -7.91 -1.48
C ARG A 80 13.18 -8.79 -0.24
N GLY A 81 14.31 -8.59 0.44
CA GLY A 81 14.62 -9.34 1.65
C GLY A 81 13.64 -8.96 2.76
N LEU A 82 13.48 -9.79 3.79
CA LEU A 82 12.57 -9.50 4.91
C LEU A 82 12.87 -8.16 5.60
N GLY A 83 14.09 -7.62 5.49
CA GLY A 83 14.42 -6.27 5.98
C GLY A 83 13.57 -5.15 5.35
N ALA A 84 12.99 -5.35 4.16
CA ALA A 84 12.03 -4.42 3.58
C ALA A 84 10.70 -4.37 4.36
N MET A 85 10.39 -5.41 5.15
CA MET A 85 9.16 -5.44 5.96
C MET A 85 9.15 -4.34 7.04
N GLU A 86 10.30 -3.96 7.61
CA GLU A 86 10.36 -2.86 8.59
C GLU A 86 9.84 -1.54 7.99
N SER A 87 10.19 -1.26 6.72
CA SER A 87 9.68 -0.08 6.01
C SER A 87 8.18 -0.17 5.74
N ASN A 88 7.69 -1.37 5.38
CA ASN A 88 6.27 -1.60 5.15
C ASN A 88 5.45 -1.47 6.45
N GLN A 89 5.94 -1.99 7.57
CA GLN A 89 5.31 -1.83 8.88
C GLN A 89 5.21 -0.35 9.29
N ARG A 90 6.26 0.45 9.00
CA ARG A 90 6.28 1.88 9.33
C ARG A 90 5.14 2.65 8.66
N ARG A 91 4.78 2.29 7.42
CA ARG A 91 3.66 2.90 6.68
C ARG A 91 2.32 2.70 7.39
N ILE A 92 2.10 1.51 7.93
CA ILE A 92 0.90 1.18 8.72
C ILE A 92 0.96 1.92 10.07
N SER A 93 2.09 1.83 10.76
CA SER A 93 2.27 2.46 12.08
C SER A 93 2.04 3.97 12.04
N PHE A 94 2.49 4.66 10.99
CA PHE A 94 2.25 6.10 10.82
C PHE A 94 0.79 6.46 10.62
N ARG A 95 -0.03 5.57 10.04
CA ARG A 95 -1.46 5.79 9.94
C ARG A 95 -2.17 5.64 11.29
N MET A 96 -1.69 4.74 12.13
CA MET A 96 -2.43 4.26 13.30
C MET A 96 -1.98 4.88 14.62
N LYS A 97 -0.67 5.10 14.82
CA LYS A 97 -0.10 5.60 16.07
C LYS A 97 -0.33 7.12 16.22
N LYS A 98 -0.45 7.58 17.47
CA LYS A 98 -0.48 9.00 17.88
C LYS A 98 -1.59 9.84 17.22
N ARG A 99 -2.77 9.24 17.00
CA ARG A 99 -3.94 9.90 16.38
C ARG A 99 -5.13 10.06 17.33
N GLY A 100 -5.02 9.65 18.60
CA GLY A 100 -6.15 9.66 19.55
C GLY A 100 -7.25 8.64 19.22
N MET A 101 -7.00 7.74 18.27
CA MET A 101 -7.93 6.69 17.86
C MET A 101 -7.58 5.37 18.55
N HIS A 102 -8.59 4.67 19.05
CA HIS A 102 -8.49 3.28 19.47
C HIS A 102 -8.97 2.39 18.33
N TRP A 103 -8.27 1.28 18.10
CA TRP A 103 -8.58 0.35 17.02
C TRP A 103 -8.98 -1.00 17.63
N SER A 104 -10.14 -1.53 17.24
CA SER A 104 -10.47 -2.94 17.48
C SER A 104 -9.57 -3.84 16.63
N ALA A 105 -9.50 -5.13 16.94
CA ALA A 105 -8.74 -6.09 16.12
C ALA A 105 -9.21 -6.09 14.66
N GLU A 106 -10.53 -6.14 14.44
CA GLU A 106 -11.13 -6.05 13.10
C GLU A 106 -10.84 -4.71 12.42
N GLY A 107 -10.93 -3.60 13.15
CA GLY A 107 -10.63 -2.27 12.62
C GLY A 107 -9.15 -2.10 12.24
N CYS A 108 -8.25 -2.69 13.02
CA CYS A 108 -6.83 -2.79 12.69
C CYS A 108 -6.63 -3.54 11.37
N GLU A 109 -7.20 -4.74 11.25
CA GLU A 109 -7.06 -5.58 10.07
C GLU A 109 -7.60 -4.90 8.82
N ALA A 110 -8.81 -4.34 8.89
CA ALA A 110 -9.40 -3.58 7.78
C ALA A 110 -8.52 -2.39 7.36
N MET A 111 -7.97 -1.65 8.31
CA MET A 111 -7.07 -0.52 8.02
C MET A 111 -5.76 -0.98 7.36
N VAL A 112 -5.18 -2.10 7.82
CA VAL A 112 -3.99 -2.71 7.22
C VAL A 112 -4.28 -3.12 5.79
N ASN A 113 -5.40 -3.82 5.54
CA ASN A 113 -5.79 -4.27 4.20
C ASN A 113 -6.00 -3.10 3.23
N VAL A 114 -6.69 -2.04 3.67
CA VAL A 114 -6.85 -0.81 2.88
C VAL A 114 -5.49 -0.20 2.55
N LYS A 115 -4.61 -0.04 3.55
CA LYS A 115 -3.28 0.55 3.33
C LYS A 115 -2.43 -0.31 2.39
N GLN A 116 -2.39 -1.62 2.58
CA GLN A 116 -1.67 -2.54 1.70
C GLN A 116 -2.22 -2.49 0.28
N GLY A 117 -3.54 -2.53 0.09
CA GLY A 117 -4.16 -2.41 -1.23
C GLY A 117 -3.85 -1.08 -1.92
N MET A 118 -3.80 0.04 -1.17
CA MET A 118 -3.41 1.34 -1.74
C MET A 118 -1.97 1.31 -2.24
N PHE A 119 -1.05 0.73 -1.46
CA PHE A 119 0.38 0.68 -1.83
C PHE A 119 0.67 -0.28 -2.97
N ASN A 120 -0.06 -1.39 -3.03
CA ASN A 120 0.10 -2.38 -4.08
C ASN A 120 -0.73 -2.03 -5.34
N HIS A 121 -1.45 -0.90 -5.32
CA HIS A 121 -2.41 -0.49 -6.36
C HIS A 121 -3.54 -1.51 -6.64
N THR A 122 -3.73 -2.49 -5.77
CA THR A 122 -4.74 -3.55 -5.89
C THR A 122 -6.06 -3.21 -5.20
N LEU A 123 -6.14 -2.13 -4.41
CA LEU A 123 -7.34 -1.79 -3.64
C LEU A 123 -8.58 -1.65 -4.52
N ARG A 124 -8.44 -1.00 -5.69
CA ARG A 124 -9.56 -0.78 -6.61
C ARG A 124 -10.08 -2.10 -7.16
N GLU A 125 -9.19 -2.97 -7.58
CA GLU A 125 -9.54 -4.29 -8.11
C GLU A 125 -10.23 -5.14 -7.04
N ALA A 126 -9.66 -5.22 -5.84
CA ALA A 126 -10.25 -5.95 -4.72
C ALA A 126 -11.64 -5.41 -4.33
N TYR A 127 -11.78 -4.09 -4.27
CA TYR A 127 -13.05 -3.42 -3.98
C TYR A 127 -14.12 -3.73 -5.04
N LEU A 128 -13.76 -3.69 -6.33
CA LEU A 128 -14.68 -3.98 -7.43
C LEU A 128 -15.04 -5.46 -7.49
N HIS A 129 -14.10 -6.36 -7.21
CA HIS A 129 -14.32 -7.80 -7.18
C HIS A 129 -15.36 -8.20 -6.11
N GLN A 130 -15.32 -7.55 -4.94
CA GLN A 130 -16.33 -7.77 -3.89
C GLN A 130 -17.67 -7.10 -4.18
N GLN A 131 -17.76 -6.25 -5.21
CA GLN A 131 -18.95 -5.47 -5.51
C GLN A 131 -19.94 -6.22 -6.42
N ASN A 132 -20.42 -7.38 -5.97
CA ASN A 132 -21.53 -8.07 -6.65
C ASN A 132 -22.87 -7.40 -6.31
N ARG A 133 -23.12 -6.22 -6.88
CA ARG A 133 -24.44 -5.57 -6.75
C ARG A 133 -25.44 -6.21 -7.71
N SER A 134 -26.65 -6.46 -7.23
CA SER A 134 -27.75 -6.86 -8.11
C SER A 134 -28.02 -5.78 -9.18
N ALA A 135 -28.50 -6.18 -10.35
CA ALA A 135 -28.81 -5.26 -11.45
C ALA A 135 -29.73 -4.10 -11.02
N ARG A 136 -30.65 -4.35 -10.08
CA ARG A 136 -31.53 -3.34 -9.48
C ARG A 136 -30.75 -2.25 -8.72
N ASN A 137 -29.79 -2.65 -7.89
CA ASN A 137 -28.98 -1.72 -7.10
C ASN A 137 -28.04 -0.91 -7.99
N GLN A 138 -27.55 -1.50 -9.08
CA GLN A 138 -26.71 -0.81 -10.05
C GLN A 138 -27.48 0.26 -10.83
N ARG A 139 -28.74 -0.03 -11.23
CA ARG A 139 -29.62 0.96 -11.87
C ARG A 139 -29.88 2.18 -10.99
N LYS A 140 -30.17 1.97 -9.71
CA LYS A 140 -30.38 3.07 -8.75
C LYS A 140 -29.14 3.96 -8.62
N LEU A 141 -27.96 3.36 -8.51
CA LEU A 141 -26.69 4.09 -8.42
C LEU A 141 -26.42 4.90 -9.70
N ASN A 142 -26.65 4.29 -10.87
CA ASN A 142 -26.51 5.00 -12.14
C ASN A 142 -27.47 6.20 -12.24
N GLN A 143 -28.71 6.04 -11.76
CA GLN A 143 -29.68 7.14 -11.72
C GLN A 143 -29.21 8.27 -10.78
N THR A 144 -28.69 7.94 -9.60
CA THR A 144 -28.15 8.95 -8.68
C THR A 144 -26.92 9.67 -9.23
N VAL A 145 -26.01 8.94 -9.88
CA VAL A 145 -24.82 9.54 -10.52
C VAL A 145 -25.24 10.49 -11.65
N ARG A 146 -26.19 10.08 -12.51
CA ARG A 146 -26.74 10.94 -13.57
C ARG A 146 -27.42 12.19 -13.01
N LEU A 147 -28.22 12.05 -11.95
CA LEU A 147 -28.83 13.21 -11.28
C LEU A 147 -27.75 14.13 -10.71
N SER A 148 -26.73 13.57 -10.06
CA SER A 148 -25.64 14.37 -9.47
C SER A 148 -24.84 15.13 -10.54
N SER A 149 -24.59 14.53 -11.71
CA SER A 149 -23.88 15.19 -12.81
C SER A 149 -24.73 16.31 -13.40
N LEU A 150 -26.03 16.10 -13.58
CA LEU A 150 -26.96 17.14 -14.04
C LEU A 150 -27.02 18.32 -13.07
N LEU A 151 -27.01 18.05 -11.75
CA LEU A 151 -27.00 19.11 -10.74
C LEU A 151 -25.65 19.84 -10.64
N HIS A 152 -24.54 19.18 -11.00
CA HIS A 152 -23.20 19.79 -11.04
C HIS A 152 -22.91 20.52 -12.34
N GLU A 153 -23.70 20.34 -13.40
CA GLU A 153 -23.59 21.18 -14.58
C GLU A 153 -23.80 22.63 -14.16
N LYS A 154 -22.80 23.49 -14.40
CA LYS A 154 -22.91 24.93 -14.17
C LYS A 154 -24.18 25.39 -14.87
N THR A 155 -25.15 25.86 -14.08
CA THR A 155 -26.41 26.40 -14.59
C THR A 155 -26.09 27.39 -15.70
N ARG A 156 -26.47 27.03 -16.94
CA ARG A 156 -26.41 27.98 -18.05
C ARG A 156 -27.21 29.21 -17.61
N GLN A 157 -26.71 30.41 -17.91
CA GLN A 157 -27.48 31.62 -17.60
C GLN A 157 -28.89 31.44 -18.17
N SER A 158 -29.91 31.69 -17.34
CA SER A 158 -31.27 31.69 -17.82
C SER A 158 -31.32 32.66 -18.99
N VAL A 159 -31.73 32.19 -20.17
CA VAL A 159 -32.17 33.12 -21.21
C VAL A 159 -33.30 33.89 -20.53
N GLY A 160 -33.11 35.19 -20.32
CA GLY A 160 -34.09 36.05 -19.67
C GLY A 160 -35.43 36.02 -20.41
N VAL A 161 -36.37 36.90 -20.03
CA VAL A 161 -37.69 36.99 -20.67
C VAL A 161 -37.52 36.97 -22.19
N LYS A 162 -37.96 35.89 -22.82
CA LYS A 162 -38.10 35.85 -24.28
C LYS A 162 -39.29 36.73 -24.58
N ASN A 163 -39.03 37.96 -25.00
CA ASN A 163 -40.07 38.86 -25.49
C ASN A 163 -40.69 38.22 -26.73
N GLY A 164 -41.82 37.54 -26.54
CA GLY A 164 -42.64 36.98 -27.61
C GLY A 164 -43.96 37.74 -27.65
N ALA A 165 -44.30 38.28 -28.82
CA ALA A 165 -45.64 38.76 -29.08
C ALA A 165 -46.49 37.61 -29.59
N ILE A 166 -47.69 37.42 -29.06
CA ILE A 166 -48.69 36.51 -29.62
C ILE A 166 -49.47 37.33 -30.65
N PRO A 167 -49.29 37.12 -31.96
CA PRO A 167 -50.11 37.82 -32.95
C PRO A 167 -51.55 37.32 -32.85
N LEU A 168 -52.49 38.25 -32.63
CA LEU A 168 -53.93 37.96 -32.58
C LEU A 168 -54.46 37.37 -33.90
N TYR A 169 -53.74 37.60 -35.00
CA TYR A 169 -54.07 37.12 -36.34
C TYR A 169 -52.90 36.31 -36.93
N ALA A 170 -52.59 35.17 -36.32
CA ALA A 170 -51.65 34.22 -36.89
C ALA A 170 -52.33 33.35 -37.97
N SER A 171 -51.58 32.92 -38.98
CA SER A 171 -52.07 31.91 -39.92
C SER A 171 -52.56 30.67 -39.17
N ARG A 172 -53.69 30.07 -39.62
CA ARG A 172 -54.22 28.82 -39.06
C ARG A 172 -53.24 27.64 -39.16
N SER A 173 -52.27 27.71 -40.07
CA SER A 173 -51.21 26.69 -40.21
C SER A 173 -50.06 26.85 -39.22
N SER A 174 -50.00 27.97 -38.47
CA SER A 174 -48.98 28.18 -37.45
C SER A 174 -49.26 27.36 -36.18
N ALA A 175 -48.23 27.15 -35.36
CA ALA A 175 -48.35 26.43 -34.09
C ALA A 175 -49.42 27.07 -33.16
N ILE A 176 -49.57 28.39 -33.16
CA ILE A 176 -50.61 29.11 -32.42
C ILE A 176 -52.01 28.86 -33.00
N GLY A 177 -52.13 28.84 -34.33
CA GLY A 177 -53.40 28.53 -35.00
C GLY A 177 -53.90 27.12 -34.68
N GLN A 178 -52.98 26.15 -34.63
CA GLN A 178 -53.31 24.78 -34.23
C GLN A 178 -53.66 24.66 -32.75
N LEU A 179 -52.97 25.42 -31.88
CA LEU A 179 -53.24 25.43 -30.45
C LEU A 179 -54.61 26.05 -30.13
N ILE A 180 -54.99 27.16 -30.78
CA ILE A 180 -56.33 27.75 -30.65
C ILE A 180 -57.42 26.75 -31.09
N LYS A 181 -57.15 25.97 -32.12
CA LYS A 181 -58.07 24.92 -32.59
C LYS A 181 -58.30 23.80 -31.58
N SER A 182 -57.40 23.61 -30.61
CA SER A 182 -57.57 22.61 -29.55
C SER A 182 -58.47 23.07 -28.40
N PHE A 183 -58.82 24.37 -28.34
CA PHE A 183 -59.68 24.95 -27.32
C PHE A 183 -61.15 25.10 -27.75
N TYR A 184 -61.47 24.79 -29.00
CA TYR A 184 -62.83 24.71 -29.55
C TYR A 184 -63.12 23.26 -29.95
#